data_AF-A0A7W0SH00-F1
#
_entry.id   AF-A0A7W0SH00-F1
#
_cell.length_a   1.000
_cell.length_b   1.000
_cell.length_c   1.000
_cell.angle_alpha   90.00
_cell.angle_beta   90.00
_cell.angle_gamma   90.00
#
_symmetry.space_group_name_H-M   'P 1'
#
loop_
_entity.id
_entity.type
_entity.pdbx_description
1 polymer ?
#
loop_
_entity_poly.entity_id
_entity_poly.type
_entity_poly.pdbx_seq_one_letter_code
_entity_poly.pdbx_strand_id
1 'polypeptide(L)'
;MSKGPAGMAALAAASRNHNATPEATGALWVNVLKELPLFAGLSKRHLRRIAAIAQEARFSPQSRIVRKGYSGEAFYVILDGAVSVIRPAGNTIRLETGDFLR
;
A
#
# COMPACT_ATOMS: atom_id res chain seq x y z
N MET A 1 17.79 11.01 -0.05
CA MET A 1 16.66 11.11 0.90
C MET A 1 15.37 11.21 0.10
N SER A 2 14.74 10.08 -0.25
CA SER A 2 13.46 10.12 -0.97
C SER A 2 12.35 10.30 0.07
N LYS A 3 11.76 11.49 0.13
CA LYS A 3 10.46 11.65 0.79
C LYS A 3 9.47 10.88 -0.07
N GLY A 4 8.85 9.84 0.49
CA GLY A 4 7.80 9.08 -0.20
C GLY A 4 6.68 10.00 -0.72
N PRO A 5 5.85 9.51 -1.65
CA PRO A 5 4.81 10.33 -2.28
C PRO A 5 3.94 11.05 -1.25
N ALA A 6 3.62 12.33 -1.49
CA ALA A 6 2.92 13.16 -0.51
C ALA A 6 1.54 12.58 -0.14
N GLY A 7 0.87 11.90 -1.08
CA GLY A 7 -0.36 11.17 -0.82
C GLY A 7 -0.20 10.07 0.22
N MET A 8 0.91 9.32 0.18
CA MET A 8 1.18 8.18 1.07
C MET A 8 1.40 8.65 2.51
N ALA A 9 2.17 9.73 2.69
CA ALA A 9 2.38 10.34 4.00
C ALA A 9 1.06 10.85 4.60
N ALA A 10 0.21 11.48 3.79
CA ALA A 10 -1.10 11.95 4.21
C ALA A 10 -2.04 10.80 4.57
N LEU A 11 -2.04 9.71 3.78
CA LEU A 11 -2.85 8.52 4.06
C LEU A 11 -2.37 7.81 5.34
N ALA A 12 -1.05 7.62 5.51
CA ALA A 12 -0.49 7.04 6.72
C ALA A 12 -0.81 7.88 7.97
N ALA A 13 -0.83 9.21 7.85
CA ALA A 13 -1.25 10.11 8.92
C ALA A 13 -2.75 10.03 9.22
N ALA A 14 -3.60 10.03 8.19
CA ALA A 14 -5.06 9.91 8.34
C ALA A 14 -5.45 8.58 8.96
N SER A 15 -4.80 7.48 8.58
CA SER A 15 -5.02 6.15 9.13
C SER A 15 -4.58 5.96 10.58
N ARG A 16 -3.73 6.86 11.11
CA ARG A 16 -3.46 6.92 12.56
C ARG A 16 -4.59 7.61 13.33
N ASN A 17 -5.46 8.34 12.64
CA ASN A 17 -6.54 9.12 13.24
C ASN A 17 -7.88 8.41 13.06
N HIS A 18 -8.39 7.79 14.14
CA HIS A 18 -9.61 6.98 14.11
C HIS A 18 -10.90 7.77 13.79
N ASN A 19 -10.83 9.10 13.71
CA ASN A 19 -11.95 9.99 13.39
C ASN A 19 -12.04 10.36 11.89
N ALA A 20 -11.17 9.81 11.02
CA ALA A 20 -11.25 10.08 9.59
C ALA A 20 -12.54 9.49 8.98
N THR A 21 -13.30 10.30 8.24
CA THR A 21 -14.52 9.83 7.57
C THR A 21 -14.20 8.98 6.34
N PRO A 22 -15.05 7.98 5.98
CA PRO A 22 -14.82 7.13 4.82
C PRO A 22 -14.61 7.89 3.50
N GLU A 23 -15.30 9.02 3.32
CA GLU A 23 -15.16 9.88 2.14
C GLU A 23 -13.83 10.62 2.08
N ALA A 24 -13.34 11.14 3.21
CA ALA A 24 -12.02 11.78 3.31
C ALA A 24 -10.90 10.76 3.07
N THR A 25 -11.03 9.56 3.65
CA THR A 25 -10.12 8.44 3.46
C THR A 25 -10.11 7.97 2.00
N GLY A 26 -11.27 7.86 1.35
CA GLY A 26 -11.38 7.48 -0.06
C GLY A 26 -10.73 8.50 -1.01
N ALA A 27 -10.88 9.80 -0.74
CA ALA A 27 -10.22 10.85 -1.53
C ALA A 27 -8.68 10.81 -1.40
N LEU A 28 -8.16 10.53 -0.20
CA LEU A 28 -6.73 10.34 0.05
C LEU A 28 -6.17 9.12 -0.71
N TRP A 29 -6.89 8.00 -0.67
CA TRP A 29 -6.53 6.79 -1.42
C TRP A 29 -6.45 7.03 -2.92
N VAL A 30 -7.37 7.82 -3.50
CA VAL A 30 -7.29 8.16 -4.92
C VAL A 30 -5.99 8.90 -5.26
N ASN A 31 -5.51 9.78 -4.37
CA ASN A 31 -4.25 10.49 -4.59
C ASN A 31 -3.06 9.53 -4.50
N VAL A 32 -3.05 8.64 -3.50
CA VAL A 32 -2.02 7.59 -3.37
C VAL A 32 -1.97 6.69 -4.60
N LEU A 33 -3.11 6.15 -5.02
CA LEU A 33 -3.15 5.22 -6.13
C LEU A 33 -2.67 5.87 -7.44
N LYS A 34 -2.91 7.17 -7.64
CA LYS A 34 -2.39 7.91 -8.82
C LYS A 34 -0.87 7.99 -8.85
N GLU A 35 -0.21 8.01 -7.69
CA GLU A 35 1.25 8.15 -7.58
C GLU A 35 1.97 6.81 -7.84
N LEU A 36 1.24 5.69 -7.81
CA LEU A 36 1.81 4.36 -8.01
C LEU A 36 1.88 4.02 -9.51
N PRO A 37 3.07 3.63 -10.04
CA PRO A 37 3.23 3.27 -11.45
C PRO A 37 2.24 2.21 -11.95
N LEU A 38 1.85 1.27 -11.08
CA LEU A 38 0.89 0.22 -11.40
C LEU A 38 -0.48 0.75 -11.85
N PHE A 39 -0.90 1.92 -11.36
CA PHE A 39 -2.22 2.49 -11.65
C PHE A 39 -2.17 3.78 -12.47
N ALA A 40 -1.00 4.17 -12.99
CA ALA A 40 -0.80 5.43 -13.70
C ALA A 40 -1.72 5.62 -14.93
N GLY A 41 -2.19 4.53 -15.54
CA GLY A 41 -3.11 4.56 -16.68
C GLY A 41 -4.61 4.59 -16.33
N LEU A 42 -4.98 4.58 -15.05
CA LEU A 42 -6.38 4.47 -14.64
C LEU A 42 -7.06 5.83 -14.46
N SER A 43 -8.31 5.92 -14.92
CA SER A 43 -9.14 7.10 -14.71
C SER A 43 -9.45 7.33 -13.23
N LYS A 44 -9.73 8.59 -12.84
CA LYS A 44 -10.18 8.93 -11.48
C LYS A 44 -11.40 8.10 -11.02
N ARG A 45 -12.28 7.70 -11.96
CA ARG A 45 -13.43 6.83 -11.66
C ARG A 45 -12.99 5.42 -11.29
N HIS A 46 -12.03 4.83 -12.00
CA HIS A 46 -11.49 3.51 -11.68
C HIS A 46 -10.73 3.52 -10.36
N LEU A 47 -9.92 4.55 -10.13
CA LEU A 47 -9.19 4.72 -8.87
C LEU A 47 -10.12 4.82 -7.66
N ARG A 48 -11.27 5.50 -7.79
CA ARG A 48 -12.29 5.53 -6.72
C ARG A 48 -12.87 4.15 -6.42
N ARG A 49 -13.05 3.30 -7.43
CA ARG A 49 -13.56 1.92 -7.23
C ARG A 49 -12.54 1.06 -6.50
N ILE A 50 -11.25 1.21 -6.83
CA ILE A 50 -10.16 0.53 -6.11
C ILE A 50 -10.08 1.04 -4.67
N ALA A 51 -10.08 2.36 -4.47
CA ALA A 51 -10.06 2.96 -3.14
C ALA A 51 -11.22 2.50 -2.25
N ALA A 52 -12.41 2.28 -2.84
CA ALA A 52 -13.59 1.82 -2.09
C ALA A 52 -13.50 0.36 -1.60
N ILE A 53 -12.64 -0.46 -2.20
CA ILE A 53 -12.44 -1.87 -1.78
C ILE A 53 -11.09 -2.09 -1.08
N ALA A 54 -10.20 -1.09 -1.10
CA ALA A 54 -8.92 -1.15 -0.45
C ALA A 54 -9.10 -1.17 1.08
N GLN A 55 -8.36 -2.05 1.74
CA GLN A 55 -8.33 -2.15 3.19
C GLN A 55 -6.92 -1.86 3.69
N GLU A 56 -6.83 -1.10 4.77
CA GLU A 56 -5.55 -0.92 5.46
C GLU A 56 -5.25 -2.15 6.32
N ALA A 57 -4.02 -2.64 6.23
CA ALA A 57 -3.51 -3.68 7.10
C ALA A 57 -2.22 -3.19 7.78
N ARG A 58 -2.12 -3.40 9.09
CA ARG A 58 -0.93 -3.07 9.89
C ARG A 58 -0.27 -4.35 10.36
N PHE A 59 1.05 -4.38 10.28
CA PHE A 59 1.86 -5.53 10.69
C PHE A 59 2.94 -5.07 11.65
N SER A 60 3.11 -5.81 12.76
CA SER A 60 4.23 -5.60 13.67
C SER A 60 5.56 -5.99 13.00
N PRO A 61 6.71 -5.47 13.46
CA PRO A 61 8.01 -5.92 12.98
C PRO A 61 8.12 -7.46 12.98
N GLN A 62 8.80 -8.01 11.97
CA GLN A 62 9.02 -9.45 11.79
C GLN A 62 7.75 -10.29 11.50
N SER A 63 6.58 -9.67 11.36
CA SER A 63 5.35 -10.37 10.96
C SER A 63 5.47 -10.93 9.54
N ARG A 64 4.96 -12.15 9.34
CA ARG A 64 4.84 -12.74 7.99
C ARG A 64 3.58 -12.22 7.32
N ILE A 65 3.75 -11.36 6.31
CA ILE A 65 2.65 -10.74 5.57
C ILE A 65 2.09 -11.70 4.50
N VAL A 66 2.95 -12.18 3.59
CA VAL A 66 2.59 -13.08 2.49
C VAL A 66 3.52 -14.30 2.49
N ARG A 67 2.99 -15.47 2.13
CA ARG A 67 3.78 -16.69 1.92
C ARG A 67 3.54 -17.25 0.52
N LYS A 68 4.62 -17.46 -0.24
CA LYS A 68 4.55 -18.13 -1.55
C LYS A 68 3.87 -19.50 -1.42
N GLY A 69 2.91 -19.77 -2.31
CA GLY A 69 2.19 -21.05 -2.35
C GLY A 69 0.95 -21.12 -1.47
N TYR A 70 0.61 -20.06 -0.74
CA TYR A 70 -0.70 -19.92 -0.09
C TYR A 70 -1.60 -19.02 -0.96
N SER A 71 -2.85 -19.44 -1.16
CA SER A 71 -3.86 -18.70 -1.91
C SER A 71 -4.37 -17.52 -1.09
N GLY A 72 -3.58 -16.47 -1.01
CA GLY A 72 -4.06 -15.14 -0.68
C GLY A 72 -3.93 -14.28 -1.93
N GLU A 73 -5.01 -14.12 -2.69
CA GLU A 73 -5.08 -13.17 -3.80
C GLU A 73 -5.24 -11.75 -3.26
N ALA A 74 -4.25 -11.27 -2.52
CA ALA A 74 -4.22 -9.91 -2.00
C ALA A 74 -3.03 -9.17 -2.59
N PHE A 75 -3.30 -7.98 -3.11
CA PHE A 75 -2.30 -7.04 -3.56
C PHE A 75 -2.04 -6.02 -2.44
N TYR A 76 -0.77 -5.85 -2.05
CA TYR A 76 -0.40 -4.90 -1.01
C TYR A 76 0.45 -3.78 -1.57
N VAL A 77 0.20 -2.55 -1.11
CA VAL A 77 1.08 -1.40 -1.31
C VAL A 77 1.68 -1.03 0.04
N ILE A 78 2.99 -0.78 0.07
CA ILE A 78 3.66 -0.32 1.28
C ILE A 78 3.44 1.19 1.43
N LEU A 79 2.54 1.57 2.34
CA LEU A 79 2.25 2.97 2.65
C LEU A 79 3.29 3.60 3.58
N ASP A 80 3.83 2.79 4.50
CA ASP A 80 4.79 3.20 5.54
C ASP A 80 5.59 1.98 6.00
N GLY A 81 6.86 2.20 6.38
CA GLY A 81 7.79 1.15 6.77
C GLY A 81 8.46 0.43 5.59
N ALA A 82 8.95 -0.79 5.84
CA ALA A 82 9.67 -1.59 4.87
C ALA A 82 9.45 -3.09 5.09
N VAL A 83 9.49 -3.84 4.00
CA VAL A 83 9.28 -5.30 3.99
C VAL A 83 10.51 -5.98 3.39
N SER A 84 10.92 -7.11 3.97
CA SER A 84 11.95 -7.98 3.38
C SER A 84 11.28 -9.17 2.70
N VAL A 85 11.57 -9.36 1.41
CA VAL A 85 11.06 -10.48 0.61
C VAL A 85 12.19 -11.48 0.40
N ILE A 86 12.02 -12.68 0.94
CA ILE A 86 12.95 -13.80 0.75
C ILE A 86 12.49 -14.59 -0.47
N ARG A 87 13.28 -14.61 -1.55
CA ARG A 87 12.98 -15.42 -2.73
C ARG A 87 13.45 -16.87 -2.52
N PRO A 88 12.90 -17.83 -3.30
CA PRO A 88 13.32 -19.23 -3.23
C PRO A 88 14.82 -19.47 -3.48
N ALA A 89 15.46 -18.60 -4.27
CA ALA A 89 16.89 -18.66 -4.54
C ALA A 89 17.77 -18.18 -3.37
N GLY A 90 17.18 -17.85 -2.21
CA GLY A 90 17.89 -17.42 -1.01
C GLY A 90 18.22 -15.93 -0.95
N ASN A 91 18.03 -15.17 -2.04
CA ASN A 91 18.23 -13.73 -2.04
C ASN A 91 17.07 -12.99 -1.38
N THR A 92 17.42 -11.95 -0.60
CA THR A 92 16.46 -11.06 0.06
C THR A 92 16.42 -9.71 -0.64
N ILE A 93 15.22 -9.18 -0.86
CA ILE A 93 15.00 -7.82 -1.38
C ILE A 93 14.28 -7.02 -0.33
N ARG A 94 14.72 -5.79 -0.13
CA ARG A 94 14.03 -4.82 0.68
C ARG A 94 13.10 -4.01 -0.21
N LEU A 95 11.84 -3.95 0.16
CA LEU A 95 10.82 -3.09 -0.43
C LEU A 95 10.47 -2.01 0.58
N GLU A 96 10.30 -0.78 0.10
CA GLU A 96 10.04 0.40 0.93
C GLU A 96 8.72 1.07 0.53
N THR A 97 8.41 2.21 1.14
CA THR A 97 7.22 3.01 0.80
C THR A 97 7.13 3.28 -0.70
N GLY A 98 6.01 2.90 -1.32
CA GLY A 98 5.80 3.00 -2.77
C GLY A 98 5.87 1.66 -3.49
N ASP A 99 6.58 0.69 -2.91
CA ASP A 99 6.66 -0.66 -3.47
C ASP A 99 5.40 -1.47 -3.15
N PHE A 100 5.28 -2.63 -3.81
CA PHE A 100 4.13 -3.50 -3.70
C PHE A 100 4.49 -4.98 -3.64
N LEU A 101 3.56 -5.77 -3.09
CA LEU A 101 3.63 -7.23 -2.98
C LEU A 101 2.50 -7.88 -3.80
N ARG A 102 2.81 -9.01 -4.43
CA ARG A 102 1.89 -9.87 -5.16
C ARG A 102 2.31 -11.34 -5.05
#